data_AF-A0A520Y5C7-F1
#
_entry.id   AF-A0A520Y5C7-F1
#
_cell.length_a   1.000
_cell.length_b   1.000
_cell.length_c   1.000
_cell.angle_alpha   90.00
_cell.angle_beta   90.00
_cell.angle_gamma   90.00
#
_symmetry.space_group_name_H-M   'P 1'
#
loop_
_entity.id
_entity.type
_entity.pdbx_description
1 polymer ?
#
loop_
_entity_poly.entity_id
_entity_poly.type
_entity_poly.pdbx_seq_one_letter_code
_entity_poly.pdbx_strand_id
1 'polypeptide(L)'
;MHPSCCVLQSEIAVHPLGLGSGNNHAEAADHPNSAKPVAIRFAAVKRSCARPTCSVQAAATLSFDYESRFVWIESLHPEPHPSSHDLCSKHADASTPPSGWELLDDRPPRGIYALNAS
;
A
#
# COMPACT_ATOMS: atom_id res chain seq x y z
N MET A 1 -28.56 -13.49 -0.39
CA MET A 1 -28.36 -12.49 0.67
C MET A 1 -26.89 -12.06 0.67
N HIS A 2 -26.59 -10.90 0.08
CA HIS A 2 -25.31 -10.21 0.25
C HIS A 2 -25.60 -8.89 0.96
N PRO A 3 -25.02 -8.60 2.14
CA PRO A 3 -25.24 -7.34 2.81
C PRO A 3 -24.44 -6.22 2.14
N SER A 4 -25.20 -5.30 1.54
CA SER A 4 -24.83 -3.90 1.34
C SER A 4 -24.18 -3.30 2.58
N CYS A 5 -23.12 -2.51 2.38
CA CYS A 5 -23.02 -1.12 2.82
C CYS A 5 -21.57 -0.61 2.66
N CYS A 6 -21.31 0.13 1.59
CA CYS A 6 -20.34 1.23 1.61
C CYS A 6 -20.55 2.09 0.35
N VAL A 7 -21.62 2.88 0.36
CA VAL A 7 -21.76 4.00 -0.59
C VAL A 7 -21.93 5.24 0.27
N LEU A 8 -20.90 6.08 0.33
CA LEU A 8 -21.10 7.49 0.67
C LEU A 8 -20.05 8.35 -0.06
N GLN A 9 -20.62 9.21 -0.92
CA GLN A 9 -20.18 10.51 -1.43
C GLN A 9 -18.75 10.69 -1.90
N SER A 10 -18.60 11.03 -3.19
CA SER A 10 -18.07 12.33 -3.61
C SER A 10 -18.20 12.50 -5.13
N GLU A 11 -19.38 12.93 -5.57
CA GLU A 11 -19.58 13.61 -6.84
C GLU A 11 -18.70 14.87 -6.96
N ILE A 12 -18.16 15.12 -8.18
CA ILE A 12 -18.24 16.38 -8.96
C ILE A 12 -17.18 16.31 -10.08
N ALA A 13 -17.66 16.11 -11.31
CA ALA A 13 -16.87 16.16 -12.53
C ALA A 13 -16.95 17.56 -13.16
N VAL A 14 -15.79 18.22 -13.19
CA VAL A 14 -15.23 19.17 -14.17
C VAL A 14 -16.15 20.11 -14.97
N HIS A 15 -15.91 21.42 -14.80
CA HIS A 15 -16.51 22.52 -15.57
C HIS A 15 -15.80 22.76 -16.92
N PRO A 16 -16.50 23.18 -17.99
CA PRO A 16 -15.87 23.60 -19.24
C PRO A 16 -15.37 25.05 -19.22
N LEU A 17 -14.31 25.27 -20.01
CA LEU A 17 -13.58 26.53 -20.25
C LEU A 17 -14.45 27.60 -20.95
N GLY A 18 -14.23 28.89 -20.64
CA GLY A 18 -14.79 29.99 -21.43
C GLY A 18 -14.42 31.40 -20.95
N LEU A 19 -13.78 32.14 -21.86
CA LEU A 19 -13.21 33.50 -21.83
C LEU A 19 -13.92 34.59 -21.00
N GLY A 20 -13.12 35.49 -20.42
CA GLY A 20 -13.55 36.82 -19.96
C GLY A 20 -12.40 37.83 -20.02
N SER A 21 -12.64 38.96 -20.68
CA SER A 21 -11.69 40.02 -21.06
C SER A 21 -11.72 41.20 -20.07
N GLY A 22 -10.52 41.76 -19.76
CA GLY A 22 -10.26 43.15 -19.29
C GLY A 22 -10.77 43.54 -17.88
N ASN A 23 -10.28 44.57 -17.16
CA ASN A 23 -9.32 45.65 -17.41
C ASN A 23 -8.84 46.24 -16.05
N ASN A 24 -7.60 46.75 -16.04
CA ASN A 24 -7.05 47.92 -15.32
C ASN A 24 -6.83 47.98 -13.78
N HIS A 25 -5.74 48.72 -13.48
CA HIS A 25 -5.37 49.52 -12.30
C HIS A 25 -4.63 48.84 -11.12
N ALA A 26 -3.31 49.07 -11.15
CA ALA A 26 -2.43 49.66 -10.13
C ALA A 26 -2.57 49.27 -8.64
N GLU A 27 -1.37 49.11 -8.05
CA GLU A 27 -1.02 49.21 -6.63
C GLU A 27 -1.06 47.89 -5.82
N ALA A 28 0.12 47.27 -5.66
CA ALA A 28 0.39 46.43 -4.51
C ALA A 28 1.89 46.44 -4.20
N ALA A 29 2.18 46.95 -3.01
CA ALA A 29 3.49 47.16 -2.43
C ALA A 29 4.39 45.92 -2.39
N ASP A 30 5.68 46.19 -2.61
CA ASP A 30 6.82 45.43 -2.10
C ASP A 30 6.55 44.86 -0.69
N HIS A 31 6.54 43.54 -0.55
CA HIS A 31 6.64 42.86 0.74
C HIS A 31 7.63 41.70 0.62
N PRO A 32 8.87 41.84 1.11
CA PRO A 32 9.84 40.76 1.16
C PRO A 32 9.55 39.90 2.39
N ASN A 33 8.74 38.86 2.22
CA ASN A 33 8.86 37.70 3.10
C ASN A 33 9.11 36.45 2.26
N SER A 34 10.39 36.23 1.99
CA SER A 34 10.92 35.01 1.40
C SER A 34 10.81 33.89 2.45
N ALA A 35 9.58 33.43 2.70
CA ALA A 35 9.33 32.22 3.44
C ALA A 35 9.75 31.05 2.56
N LYS A 36 10.96 30.53 2.80
CA LYS A 36 11.47 29.33 2.13
C LYS A 36 10.52 28.17 2.50
N PRO A 37 9.95 27.41 1.54
CA PRO A 37 9.08 26.30 1.88
C PRO A 37 9.89 25.25 2.65
N VAL A 38 9.50 25.00 3.90
CA VAL A 38 9.97 23.83 4.67
C VAL A 38 9.37 22.60 3.99
N ALA A 39 10.20 21.88 3.23
CA ALA A 39 9.79 20.64 2.60
C ALA A 39 9.53 19.58 3.68
N ILE A 40 8.27 19.39 4.05
CA ILE A 40 7.87 18.33 4.97
C ILE A 40 8.01 17.01 4.21
N ARG A 41 9.06 16.25 4.54
CA ARG A 41 9.26 14.92 3.96
C ARG A 41 8.36 13.94 4.67
N PHE A 42 7.27 13.54 4.02
CA PHE A 42 6.51 12.37 4.41
C PHE A 42 7.41 11.14 4.20
N ALA A 43 8.02 10.65 5.28
CA ALA A 43 8.66 9.36 5.25
C ALA A 43 7.59 8.31 4.90
N ALA A 44 7.78 7.57 3.81
CA ALA A 44 6.89 6.46 3.47
C ALA A 44 6.85 5.50 4.67
N VAL A 45 5.68 5.35 5.28
CA VAL A 45 5.49 4.44 6.41
C VAL A 45 5.71 3.02 5.88
N LYS A 46 6.85 2.43 6.23
CA LYS A 46 7.15 1.05 5.85
C LYS A 46 6.27 0.13 6.69
N ARG A 47 5.56 -0.79 6.03
CA ARG A 47 4.66 -1.73 6.70
C ARG A 47 5.43 -2.64 7.63
N SER A 48 4.93 -2.79 8.85
CA SER A 48 5.47 -3.69 9.87
C SER A 48 4.76 -5.03 9.83
N CYS A 49 5.40 -6.06 10.38
CA CYS A 49 4.83 -7.39 10.52
C CYS A 49 3.51 -7.36 11.31
N ALA A 50 2.49 -8.07 10.83
CA ALA A 50 1.18 -8.20 11.46
C ALA A 50 1.18 -9.11 12.70
N ARG A 51 2.29 -9.81 12.99
CA ARG A 51 2.37 -10.69 14.16
C ARG A 51 2.40 -9.85 15.44
N PRO A 52 1.58 -10.16 16.46
CA PRO A 52 1.62 -9.44 17.73
C PRO A 52 3.03 -9.40 18.29
N THR A 53 3.45 -8.27 18.86
CA THR A 53 4.79 -8.04 19.45
C THR A 53 5.96 -7.99 18.44
N CYS A 54 5.70 -8.18 17.14
CA CYS A 54 6.73 -8.03 16.10
C CYS A 54 6.64 -6.66 15.43
N SER A 55 7.69 -5.85 15.54
CA SER A 55 7.79 -4.55 14.85
C SER A 55 8.77 -4.57 13.67
N VAL A 56 9.22 -5.75 13.27
CA VAL A 56 10.13 -5.92 12.13
C VAL A 56 9.41 -5.55 10.84
N GLN A 57 10.13 -4.96 9.90
CA GLN A 57 9.59 -4.61 8.59
C GLN A 57 9.07 -5.84 7.85
N ALA A 58 7.90 -5.70 7.23
CA ALA A 58 7.33 -6.72 6.39
C ALA A 58 8.18 -6.96 5.13
N ALA A 59 8.22 -8.22 4.70
CA ALA A 59 8.97 -8.67 3.53
C ALA A 59 8.17 -9.64 2.66
N ALA A 60 7.02 -10.12 3.14
CA ALA A 60 6.13 -11.04 2.47
C ALA A 60 4.68 -10.70 2.81
N THR A 61 3.76 -11.07 1.93
CA THR A 61 2.32 -10.97 2.15
C THR A 61 1.75 -12.37 2.21
N LEU A 62 0.96 -12.66 3.26
CA LEU A 62 0.25 -13.90 3.45
C LEU A 62 -1.24 -13.69 3.15
N SER A 63 -1.81 -14.53 2.30
CA SER A 63 -3.21 -14.45 1.87
C SER A 63 -3.90 -15.81 2.06
N PHE A 64 -5.19 -15.78 2.40
CA PHE A 64 -6.00 -16.98 2.60
C PHE A 64 -7.04 -17.11 1.49
N ASP A 65 -7.01 -18.22 0.77
CA ASP A 65 -8.10 -18.64 -0.12
C ASP A 65 -8.97 -19.65 0.62
N TYR A 66 -10.08 -19.17 1.19
CA TYR A 66 -10.95 -19.97 2.04
C TYR A 66 -11.73 -21.04 1.27
N GLU A 67 -11.98 -20.83 -0.03
CA GLU A 67 -12.73 -21.76 -0.87
C GLU A 67 -11.90 -23.02 -1.17
N SER A 68 -10.66 -22.83 -1.63
CA SER A 68 -9.73 -23.91 -1.97
C SER A 68 -8.98 -24.44 -0.74
N ARG A 69 -9.04 -23.73 0.39
CA ARG A 69 -8.25 -23.97 1.61
C ARG A 69 -6.75 -23.85 1.34
N PHE A 70 -6.37 -22.82 0.61
CA PHE A 70 -4.97 -22.49 0.35
C PHE A 70 -4.52 -21.28 1.16
N VAL A 71 -3.27 -21.34 1.61
CA VAL A 71 -2.55 -20.20 2.18
C VAL A 71 -1.44 -19.87 1.21
N TRP A 72 -1.40 -18.64 0.74
CA TRP A 72 -0.37 -18.14 -0.15
C TRP A 72 0.61 -17.28 0.64
N ILE A 73 1.89 -17.47 0.39
CA ILE A 73 2.94 -16.56 0.82
C ILE A 73 3.65 -16.07 -0.43
N GLU A 74 3.62 -14.77 -0.62
CA GLU A 74 4.25 -14.12 -1.77
C GLU A 74 5.24 -13.04 -1.32
N SER A 75 5.96 -12.48 -2.28
CA SER A 75 6.70 -11.24 -2.04
C SER A 75 5.75 -10.17 -1.49
N LEU A 76 6.27 -9.25 -0.68
CA LEU A 76 5.46 -8.15 -0.15
C LEU A 76 4.75 -7.44 -1.31
N HIS A 77 3.42 -7.47 -1.30
CA HIS A 77 2.61 -6.75 -2.29
C HIS A 77 2.96 -5.26 -2.27
N PRO A 78 2.78 -4.48 -3.34
CA PRO A 78 3.10 -3.05 -3.31
C PRO A 78 2.13 -2.26 -2.40
N GLU A 79 0.85 -2.61 -2.42
CA GLU A 79 -0.22 -1.96 -1.65
C GLU A 79 -0.66 -2.85 -0.47
N PRO A 80 -0.92 -2.32 0.73
CA PRO A 80 -1.64 -3.04 1.78
C PRO A 80 -3.03 -3.49 1.34
N HIS A 81 -3.38 -4.73 1.68
CA HIS A 81 -4.71 -5.28 1.48
C HIS A 81 -5.34 -5.67 2.82
N PRO A 82 -6.61 -5.32 3.10
CA PRO A 82 -7.25 -5.60 4.40
C PRO A 82 -7.42 -7.09 4.70
N SER A 83 -7.51 -7.94 3.66
CA SER A 83 -7.68 -9.39 3.79
C SER A 83 -6.35 -10.16 3.79
N SER A 84 -5.22 -9.46 3.71
CA SER A 84 -3.90 -10.08 3.69
C SER A 84 -3.08 -9.64 4.90
N HIS A 85 -2.10 -10.47 5.28
CA HIS A 85 -1.24 -10.21 6.42
C HIS A 85 0.20 -10.05 5.99
N ASP A 86 0.77 -8.88 6.24
CA ASP A 86 2.16 -8.63 5.93
C ASP A 86 3.07 -9.20 7.03
N LEU A 87 4.00 -10.07 6.63
CA LEU A 87 4.90 -10.79 7.54
C LEU A 87 6.36 -10.41 7.27
N CYS A 88 7.17 -10.36 8.32
CA CYS A 88 8.62 -10.31 8.14
C CYS A 88 9.13 -11.67 7.66
N SER A 89 10.34 -11.73 7.11
CA SER A 89 10.89 -12.96 6.53
C SER A 89 10.87 -14.13 7.51
N LYS A 90 11.29 -13.90 8.77
CA LYS A 90 11.24 -14.92 9.83
C LYS A 90 9.84 -15.48 10.07
N HIS A 91 8.81 -14.62 10.11
CA HIS A 91 7.44 -15.08 10.37
C HIS A 91 6.77 -15.69 9.16
N ALA A 92 7.17 -15.31 7.95
CA ALA A 92 6.76 -15.99 6.73
C ALA A 92 7.40 -17.39 6.63
N ASP A 93 8.66 -17.54 7.02
CA ASP A 93 9.32 -18.86 7.01
C ASP A 93 8.76 -19.80 8.09
N ALA A 94 8.27 -19.23 9.20
CA ALA A 94 7.71 -19.98 10.33
C ALA A 94 6.17 -20.11 10.28
N SER A 95 5.50 -19.54 9.28
CA SER A 95 4.04 -19.64 9.21
C SER A 95 3.62 -21.03 8.79
N THR A 96 2.68 -21.59 9.54
CA THR A 96 2.09 -22.90 9.27
C THR A 96 0.60 -22.69 9.00
N PRO A 97 0.06 -23.26 7.92
CA PRO A 97 -1.37 -23.17 7.65
C PRO A 97 -2.17 -24.00 8.67
N PRO A 98 -3.47 -23.73 8.83
CA PRO A 98 -4.34 -24.58 9.63
C PRO A 98 -4.39 -26.03 9.12
N SER A 99 -4.81 -26.98 9.97
CA SER A 99 -4.95 -28.39 9.55
C SER A 99 -5.90 -28.52 8.35
N GLY A 100 -5.48 -29.28 7.34
CA GLY A 100 -6.25 -29.50 6.11
C GLY A 100 -6.18 -28.37 5.08
N TRP A 101 -5.29 -27.40 5.29
CA TRP A 101 -4.96 -26.34 4.33
C TRP A 101 -3.60 -26.60 3.70
N GLU A 102 -3.45 -26.18 2.44
CA GLU A 102 -2.17 -26.26 1.72
C GLU A 102 -1.45 -24.91 1.77
N LEU A 103 -0.14 -24.93 1.98
CA LEU A 103 0.70 -23.73 1.94
C LEU A 103 1.43 -23.67 0.59
N LEU A 104 1.25 -22.57 -0.11
CA LEU A 104 1.87 -22.26 -1.38
C LEU A 104 2.78 -21.05 -1.20
N ASP A 105 4.08 -21.26 -1.27
CA ASP A 105 5.10 -20.21 -1.10
C ASP A 105 5.69 -19.85 -2.48
N ASP A 106 5.22 -18.74 -3.06
CA ASP A 106 5.66 -18.21 -4.36
C ASP A 106 6.72 -17.10 -4.19
N ARG A 107 7.34 -17.02 -3.00
CA ARG A 107 8.46 -16.09 -2.83
C ARG A 107 9.64 -16.54 -3.68
N PRO A 108 10.38 -15.60 -4.30
CA PRO A 108 11.60 -15.94 -4.98
C PRO A 108 12.60 -16.56 -3.97
N PRO A 109 13.41 -17.54 -4.40
CA PRO A 109 14.38 -18.19 -3.54
C PRO A 109 15.34 -17.15 -2.96
N ARG A 110 15.57 -17.23 -1.66
CA ARG A 110 16.43 -16.29 -0.92
C ARG A 110 17.90 -16.67 -1.15
N GLY A 111 18.48 -16.29 -2.29
CA GLY A 111 19.90 -16.49 -2.55
C GLY A 111 20.31 -16.51 -4.03
N ILE A 112 21.62 -16.70 -4.27
CA ILE A 112 22.26 -16.69 -5.60
C ILE A 112 21.79 -17.81 -6.55
N TYR A 113 20.94 -18.73 -6.09
CA TYR A 113 20.41 -19.82 -6.91
C TYR A 113 19.26 -19.37 -7.84
N ALA A 114 18.80 -18.12 -7.73
CA ALA A 114 17.83 -17.54 -8.65
C ALA A 114 18.41 -17.26 -10.06
N LEU A 115 19.74 -17.27 -10.21
CA LEU A 115 20.44 -16.88 -11.45
C LEU A 115 20.38 -17.96 -12.55
N ASN A 116 19.88 -19.15 -12.22
CA ASN A 116 20.01 -20.36 -13.04
C ASN A 116 18.69 -21.12 -13.21
N ALA A 117 17.55 -20.45 -12.99
CA ALA A 117 16.25 -20.91 -13.48
C ALA A 117 16.08 -20.40 -14.93
N SER A 118 16.31 -21.29 -15.89
CA SER A 118 16.16 -21.06 -17.35
C SER A 118 14.91 -21.72 -17.90
#